data_AF-A0A1B7W4C5-F1
#
_entry.id   AF-A0A1B7W4C5-F1
#
_cell.length_a   1.000
_cell.length_b   1.000
_cell.length_c   1.000
_cell.angle_alpha   90.00
_cell.angle_beta   90.00
_cell.angle_gamma   90.00
#
_symmetry.space_group_name_H-M   'P 1'
#
loop_
_entity.id
_entity.type
_entity.pdbx_description
1 polymer ?
#
loop_
_entity_poly.entity_id
_entity_poly.type
_entity_poly.pdbx_seq_one_letter_code
_entity_poly.pdbx_strand_id
1 'polypeptide(L)'
;MKTDKLFYRIFLNQPGLISELVSGIPPDCEFEYSAPVIKENETRLDGLLTPVNKKTDFPLIFLEAQMQRDKKFYGRYFRGIFSYLEQYETKRSWQGLLIILNNRLDLGSEIPY
;
A
#
# COMPACT_ATOMS: atom_id res chain seq x y z
N MET A 1 -5.35 -15.45 1.77
CA MET A 1 -6.57 -15.22 0.95
C MET A 1 -7.83 -14.72 1.68
N LYS A 2 -8.25 -15.24 2.84
CA LYS A 2 -9.44 -14.69 3.55
C LYS A 2 -9.14 -13.38 4.29
N THR A 3 -7.95 -13.29 4.87
CA THR A 3 -7.52 -12.15 5.69
C THR A 3 -7.17 -10.94 4.83
N ASP A 4 -6.54 -11.13 3.68
CA ASP A 4 -6.22 -10.06 2.71
C ASP A 4 -7.50 -9.35 2.22
N LYS A 5 -8.58 -10.12 2.00
CA LYS A 5 -9.92 -9.60 1.66
C LYS A 5 -10.57 -8.82 2.80
N LEU A 6 -10.23 -9.11 4.06
CA LEU A 6 -10.76 -8.37 5.21
C LEU A 6 -10.13 -6.99 5.25
N PHE A 7 -8.80 -6.88 5.11
CA PHE A 7 -8.12 -5.58 5.08
C PHE A 7 -8.59 -4.74 3.90
N TYR A 8 -8.73 -5.34 2.71
CA TYR A 8 -9.35 -4.68 1.57
C TYR A 8 -10.71 -4.06 1.94
N ARG A 9 -11.59 -4.83 2.60
CA ARG A 9 -12.92 -4.35 3.01
C ARG A 9 -12.86 -3.28 4.08
N ILE A 10 -11.93 -3.36 5.03
CA ILE A 10 -11.79 -2.37 6.09
C ILE A 10 -11.42 -1.02 5.47
N PHE A 11 -10.36 -0.97 4.66
CA PHE A 11 -9.91 0.30 4.07
C PHE A 11 -10.85 0.81 2.97
N LEU A 12 -11.61 -0.07 2.30
CA LEU A 12 -12.67 0.36 1.39
C LEU A 12 -13.80 1.10 2.12
N ASN A 13 -14.13 0.70 3.35
CA ASN A 13 -15.22 1.32 4.12
C ASN A 13 -14.74 2.43 5.08
N GLN A 14 -13.49 2.36 5.53
CA GLN A 14 -12.90 3.26 6.53
C GLN A 14 -11.45 3.61 6.18
N PRO A 15 -11.22 4.35 5.09
CA PRO A 15 -9.86 4.73 4.68
C PRO A 15 -9.17 5.66 5.69
N GLY A 16 -9.94 6.41 6.50
CA GLY A 16 -9.41 7.30 7.53
C GLY A 16 -8.60 6.63 8.64
N LEU A 17 -8.73 5.29 8.81
CA LEU A 17 -7.91 4.50 9.73
C LEU A 17 -6.41 4.62 9.45
N ILE A 18 -6.04 5.05 8.24
CA ILE A 18 -4.64 5.26 7.88
C ILE A 18 -3.94 6.31 8.77
N SER A 19 -4.68 7.29 9.28
CA SER A 19 -4.16 8.32 10.20
C SER A 19 -3.69 7.74 11.53
N GLU A 20 -4.28 6.63 11.97
CA GLU A 20 -3.89 5.93 13.19
C GLU A 20 -2.69 5.01 12.97
N LEU A 21 -2.51 4.51 11.74
CA LEU A 21 -1.48 3.53 11.40
C LEU A 21 -0.18 4.16 10.90
N VAL A 22 -0.26 5.34 10.29
CA VAL A 22 0.88 6.04 9.70
C VAL A 22 1.14 7.33 10.46
N SER A 23 2.28 7.40 11.14
CA SER A 23 2.67 8.59 11.89
C SER A 23 2.82 9.81 10.96
N GLY A 24 2.30 10.94 11.39
CA GLY A 24 2.39 12.22 10.66
C GLY A 24 1.18 12.54 9.78
N ILE A 25 0.19 11.64 9.68
CA ILE A 25 -1.09 11.91 9.03
C ILE A 25 -2.10 12.40 10.08
N PRO A 26 -2.68 13.59 9.93
CA PRO A 26 -3.72 14.09 10.83
C PRO A 26 -5.03 13.26 10.76
N PRO A 27 -5.80 13.16 11.87
CA PRO A 27 -7.06 12.39 11.91
C PRO A 27 -8.16 12.92 10.99
N ASP A 28 -8.13 14.21 10.68
CA ASP A 28 -9.07 14.90 9.79
C ASP A 28 -8.70 14.76 8.30
N CYS A 29 -7.58 14.09 7.99
CA CYS A 29 -7.18 13.88 6.61
C CYS A 29 -8.02 12.76 5.95
N GLU A 30 -8.72 13.12 4.88
CA GLU A 30 -9.49 12.17 4.09
C GLU A 30 -8.64 11.51 3.00
N PHE A 31 -8.73 10.18 2.95
CA PHE A 31 -8.11 9.35 1.91
C PHE A 31 -9.18 8.58 1.14
N GLU A 32 -8.93 8.40 -0.15
CA GLU A 32 -9.67 7.50 -1.01
C GLU A 32 -8.84 6.22 -1.21
N TYR A 33 -9.47 5.07 -0.97
CA TYR A 33 -8.84 3.77 -1.18
C TYR A 33 -9.16 3.22 -2.57
N SER A 34 -8.12 2.75 -3.27
CA SER A 34 -8.24 2.07 -4.56
C SER A 34 -7.32 0.87 -4.62
N ALA A 35 -7.60 -0.08 -5.52
CA ALA A 35 -6.72 -1.22 -5.81
C ALA A 35 -6.38 -1.24 -7.31
N PRO A 36 -5.45 -0.38 -7.76
CA PRO A 36 -5.18 -0.19 -9.17
C PRO A 36 -4.49 -1.42 -9.78
N VAL A 37 -4.86 -1.71 -11.02
CA VAL A 37 -4.19 -2.71 -11.86
C VAL A 37 -3.29 -1.98 -12.83
N ILE A 38 -1.98 -2.15 -12.67
CA ILE A 38 -0.95 -1.61 -13.55
C ILE A 38 -0.95 -2.47 -14.81
N LYS A 39 -1.46 -1.91 -15.91
CA LYS A 39 -1.77 -2.68 -17.13
C LYS A 39 -0.53 -3.23 -17.83
N GLU A 40 0.58 -2.50 -17.83
CA GLU A 40 1.80 -2.90 -18.57
C GLU A 40 2.41 -4.20 -18.02
N ASN A 41 2.32 -4.43 -16.71
CA ASN A 41 2.93 -5.58 -16.04
C ASN A 41 1.91 -6.53 -15.39
N GLU A 42 0.61 -6.35 -15.68
CA GLU A 42 -0.53 -7.01 -15.02
C GLU A 42 -0.40 -7.06 -13.48
N THR A 43 0.32 -6.09 -12.91
CA THR A 43 0.66 -6.08 -11.50
C THR A 43 -0.48 -5.40 -10.75
N ARG A 44 -1.11 -6.16 -9.86
CA ARG A 44 -2.15 -5.64 -8.98
C ARG A 44 -1.49 -5.13 -7.72
N LEU A 45 -1.80 -3.89 -7.37
CA LEU A 45 -1.53 -3.36 -6.04
C LEU A 45 -2.70 -3.74 -5.14
N ASP A 46 -2.40 -4.27 -3.95
CA ASP A 46 -3.44 -4.64 -2.99
C ASP A 46 -4.18 -3.41 -2.46
N GLY A 47 -3.51 -2.27 -2.36
CA GLY A 47 -4.12 -1.03 -1.91
C GLY A 47 -3.28 0.20 -2.22
N LEU A 48 -3.97 1.26 -2.61
CA LEU A 48 -3.43 2.60 -2.76
C LEU A 48 -4.40 3.57 -2.11
N LEU A 49 -3.95 4.24 -1.06
CA LEU A 49 -4.66 5.37 -0.48
C LEU A 49 -4.13 6.67 -1.08
N THR A 50 -5.05 7.45 -1.64
CA THR A 50 -4.77 8.75 -2.24
C THR A 50 -5.48 9.82 -1.40
N PRO A 51 -4.78 10.86 -0.94
CA PRO A 51 -5.42 11.94 -0.20
C PRO A 51 -6.41 12.68 -1.11
N VAL A 52 -7.64 12.87 -0.62
CA VAL A 52 -8.73 13.51 -1.37
C VAL A 52 -8.41 14.98 -1.63
N ASN A 53 -7.84 15.65 -0.64
CA ASN A 53 -7.47 17.05 -0.76
C ASN A 53 -6.11 17.22 -1.47
N LYS A 54 -6.16 17.57 -2.76
CA LYS A 54 -4.97 17.80 -3.60
C LYS A 54 -4.06 18.93 -3.11
N LYS A 55 -4.54 19.84 -2.26
CA LYS A 55 -3.74 20.94 -1.69
C LYS A 55 -2.86 20.50 -0.53
N THR A 56 -3.11 19.31 0.02
CA THR A 56 -2.26 18.73 1.06
C THR A 56 -1.04 18.08 0.44
N ASP A 57 0.10 18.17 1.11
CA ASP A 57 1.36 17.53 0.70
C ASP A 57 1.51 16.11 1.30
N PHE A 58 0.40 15.51 1.73
CA PHE A 58 0.41 14.17 2.30
C PHE A 58 0.80 13.12 1.26
N PRO A 59 1.53 12.07 1.66
CA PRO A 59 2.02 11.07 0.73
C PRO A 59 0.89 10.18 0.17
N LEU A 60 1.14 9.58 -0.99
CA LEU A 60 0.42 8.38 -1.40
C LEU A 60 0.81 7.22 -0.48
N ILE A 61 -0.16 6.43 -0.02
CA ILE A 61 0.13 5.27 0.82
C ILE A 61 -0.14 3.97 0.05
N PHE A 62 0.91 3.23 -0.23
CA PHE A 62 0.83 1.90 -0.84
C PHE A 62 0.64 0.86 0.25
N LEU A 63 -0.58 0.34 0.36
CA LEU A 63 -0.95 -0.64 1.37
C LEU A 63 -0.83 -2.07 0.80
N GLU A 64 -0.14 -2.93 1.53
CA GLU A 64 -0.12 -4.37 1.26
C GLU A 64 -0.31 -5.14 2.58
N ALA A 65 -1.24 -6.08 2.59
CA ALA A 65 -1.57 -6.88 3.76
C ALA A 65 -1.18 -8.34 3.50
N GLN A 66 -0.04 -8.76 4.05
CA GLN A 66 0.54 -10.07 3.80
C GLN A 66 0.33 -11.01 4.99
N MET A 67 -0.52 -12.02 4.79
CA MET A 67 -0.96 -12.92 5.86
C MET A 67 -0.42 -14.35 5.71
N GLN A 68 0.43 -14.57 4.72
CA GLN A 68 1.01 -15.87 4.37
C GLN A 68 2.49 -15.71 4.01
N ARG A 69 3.24 -16.81 4.05
CA ARG A 69 4.64 -16.79 3.64
C ARG A 69 4.74 -16.48 2.15
N ASP A 70 5.62 -15.58 1.78
CA ASP A 70 5.92 -15.27 0.38
C ASP A 70 7.37 -14.80 0.25
N LYS A 71 8.24 -15.69 -0.21
CA LYS A 71 9.68 -15.41 -0.36
C LYS A 71 10.00 -14.37 -1.44
N LYS A 72 9.04 -14.03 -2.30
CA LYS A 72 9.18 -13.03 -3.37
C LYS A 72 8.45 -11.73 -3.03
N PHE A 73 7.99 -11.59 -1.79
CA PHE A 73 7.16 -10.47 -1.35
C PHE A 73 7.80 -9.12 -1.66
N TYR A 74 9.00 -8.85 -1.12
CA TYR A 74 9.65 -7.54 -1.29
C TYR A 74 9.85 -7.19 -2.76
N GLY A 75 10.33 -8.15 -3.56
CA GLY A 75 10.49 -7.97 -5.00
C GLY A 75 9.17 -7.63 -5.72
N ARG A 76 8.07 -8.34 -5.42
CA ARG A 76 6.74 -8.01 -5.98
C ARG A 76 6.25 -6.63 -5.52
N TYR A 77 6.34 -6.36 -4.23
CA TYR A 77 5.79 -5.15 -3.60
C TYR A 77 6.50 -3.90 -4.13
N PHE A 78 7.84 -3.86 -4.07
CA PHE A 78 8.60 -2.73 -4.60
C PHE A 78 8.45 -2.57 -6.10
N ARG A 79 8.43 -3.68 -6.87
CA ARG A 79 8.14 -3.62 -8.31
C ARG A 79 6.79 -2.97 -8.59
N GLY A 80 5.75 -3.34 -7.83
CA GLY A 80 4.42 -2.75 -7.97
C GLY A 80 4.42 -1.25 -7.70
N ILE A 81 5.04 -0.82 -6.59
CA ILE A 81 5.17 0.59 -6.23
C ILE A 81 5.87 1.36 -7.35
N PHE A 82 7.08 0.93 -7.76
CA PHE A 82 7.86 1.65 -8.74
C PHE A 82 7.20 1.68 -10.12
N SER A 83 6.54 0.58 -10.53
CA SER A 83 5.76 0.55 -11.77
C SER A 83 4.61 1.57 -11.75
N TYR A 84 3.94 1.74 -10.60
CA TYR A 84 2.89 2.75 -10.46
C TYR A 84 3.47 4.17 -10.55
N LEU A 85 4.54 4.43 -9.81
CA LEU A 85 5.16 5.76 -9.78
C LEU A 85 5.67 6.17 -11.18
N GLU A 86 6.23 5.23 -11.93
CA GLU A 86 6.68 5.42 -13.31
C GLU A 86 5.50 5.69 -14.25
N GLN A 87 4.47 4.83 -14.25
CA GLN A 87 3.33 4.95 -15.17
C GLN A 87 2.54 6.25 -14.97
N TYR A 88 2.41 6.73 -13.73
CA TYR A 88 1.59 7.90 -13.40
C TYR A 88 2.41 9.18 -13.14
N GLU A 89 3.72 9.16 -13.36
CA GLU A 89 4.65 10.29 -13.14
C GLU A 89 4.36 11.03 -11.81
N THR A 90 4.28 10.27 -10.71
CA THR A 90 3.81 10.81 -9.43
C THR A 90 4.79 11.86 -8.88
N LYS A 91 4.34 13.12 -8.75
CA LYS A 91 5.13 14.25 -8.21
C LYS A 91 4.95 14.50 -6.70
N ARG A 92 4.33 13.54 -6.01
CA ARG A 92 3.99 13.60 -4.58
C ARG A 92 4.89 12.64 -3.81
N SER A 93 5.12 12.91 -2.54
CA SER A 93 5.73 11.94 -1.63
C SER A 93 4.91 10.64 -1.59
N TRP A 94 5.56 9.52 -1.26
CA TRP A 94 4.89 8.24 -1.11
C TRP A 94 5.46 7.48 0.08
N GLN A 95 4.64 6.59 0.66
CA GLN A 95 5.04 5.70 1.74
C GLN A 95 4.45 4.31 1.51
N GLY A 96 5.19 3.29 1.91
CA GLY A 96 4.68 1.92 1.96
C GLY A 96 4.13 1.60 3.35
N LEU A 97 2.90 1.08 3.42
CA LEU A 97 2.33 0.50 4.63
C LEU A 97 2.21 -1.01 4.45
N LEU A 98 2.97 -1.75 5.24
CA LEU A 98 2.97 -3.20 5.25
C LEU A 98 2.32 -3.73 6.52
N ILE A 99 1.22 -4.47 6.37
CA ILE A 99 0.56 -5.18 7.47
C ILE A 99 0.91 -6.66 7.39
N ILE A 100 1.63 -7.16 8.38
CA ILE A 100 2.03 -8.57 8.47
C ILE A 100 1.37 -9.27 9.65
N LEU A 101 1.12 -10.58 9.50
CA LEU A 101 0.54 -11.39 10.56
C LEU A 101 1.38 -11.37 11.86
N ASN A 102 2.70 -11.43 11.73
CA ASN A 102 3.67 -11.32 12.81
C ASN A 102 5.09 -11.14 12.25
N ASN A 103 6.04 -10.79 13.10
CA ASN A 103 7.46 -10.62 12.75
C ASN A 103 8.21 -11.93 12.42
N ARG A 104 7.58 -13.10 12.53
CA ARG A 104 8.17 -14.40 12.14
C ARG A 104 7.70 -14.85 10.75
N LEU A 105 6.90 -14.04 10.08
CA LEU A 105 6.42 -14.35 8.75
C LEU A 105 7.58 -14.26 7.75
N ASP A 106 7.90 -15.38 7.11
CA ASP A 106 8.94 -15.43 6.08
C ASP A 106 8.46 -14.74 4.79
N LEU A 107 8.98 -13.52 4.58
CA LEU A 107 8.77 -12.68 3.39
C LEU A 107 9.94 -12.76 2.40
N GLY A 108 10.90 -13.65 2.65
CA GLY A 108 12.13 -13.75 1.88
C GLY A 108 13.23 -12.80 2.36
N SER A 109 14.20 -12.55 1.49
CA SER A 109 15.37 -11.72 1.80
C SER A 109 15.01 -10.24 1.84
N GLU A 110 15.38 -9.56 2.92
CA GLU A 110 15.36 -8.10 3.04
C GLU A 110 16.54 -7.44 2.31
N ILE A 111 17.57 -8.23 1.97
CA ILE A 111 18.74 -7.76 1.22
C ILE A 111 18.39 -7.84 -0.27
N PRO A 112 18.40 -6.71 -1.01
CA PRO A 112 18.25 -6.72 -2.46
C PRO A 112 19.48 -7.40 -3.07
N TYR A 113 19.23 -8.42 -3.89
CA TYR A 113 20.24 -9.07 -4.72
C TYR A 113 20.59 -8.21 -5.95
#